data_AF-A0A257ERJ2-F1
#
_entry.id   AF-A0A257ERJ2-F1
#
_cell.length_a   1.000
_cell.length_b   1.000
_cell.length_c   1.000
_cell.angle_alpha   90.00
_cell.angle_beta   90.00
_cell.angle_gamma   90.00
#
_symmetry.space_group_name_H-M   'P 1'
#
loop_
_entity.id
_entity.type
_entity.pdbx_description
1 polymer ?
#
loop_
_entity_poly.entity_id
_entity_poly.type
_entity_poly.pdbx_seq_one_letter_code
_entity_poly.pdbx_strand_id
1 'polypeptide(L)'
;MTDYMVTGLVKRRAKLAGRIKATHESLRQMVNDLETLDSTLRIVAPDVEVEAIRPKQFRAPADWSHRGQMSRLVLSILRQSREKLTTREIAAQMLLERAMAADDVKLLRLMTKRVAAALREQRERGTVRAEDGPGQYQLWEVARG
;
A
#
# COMPACT_ATOMS: atom_id res chain seq x y z
N MET A 1 33.50 11.50 16.17
CA MET A 1 32.10 11.19 16.51
C MET A 1 31.38 10.65 15.26
N THR A 2 31.78 9.46 14.82
CA THR A 2 31.32 8.83 13.56
C THR A 2 30.96 7.35 13.78
N ASP A 3 31.35 6.79 14.93
CA ASP A 3 31.31 5.37 15.24
C ASP A 3 29.92 4.87 15.69
N TYR A 4 29.17 5.70 16.41
CA TYR A 4 27.80 5.35 16.86
C TYR A 4 26.81 5.24 15.68
N MET A 5 26.92 6.11 14.68
CA MET A 5 26.07 6.06 13.49
C MET A 5 26.35 4.80 12.68
N VAL A 6 27.63 4.50 12.43
CA VAL A 6 28.06 3.29 11.70
C VAL A 6 27.62 2.04 12.46
N THR A 7 27.83 1.98 13.77
CA THR A 7 27.37 0.86 14.61
C THR A 7 25.85 0.66 14.54
N GLY A 8 25.07 1.74 14.58
CA GLY A 8 23.62 1.70 14.44
C GLY A 8 23.17 1.16 13.08
N LEU A 9 23.82 1.61 11.99
CA LEU A 9 23.55 1.14 10.64
C LEU A 9 23.91 -0.33 10.45
N VAL A 10 25.04 -0.79 11.00
CA VAL A 10 25.44 -2.21 10.97
C VAL A 10 24.42 -3.09 11.68
N LYS A 11 23.95 -2.69 12.88
CA LYS A 11 22.90 -3.41 13.62
C LYS A 11 21.59 -3.46 12.82
N ARG A 12 21.17 -2.35 12.22
CA ARG A 12 19.95 -2.29 11.39
C ARG A 12 20.08 -3.18 10.15
N ARG A 13 21.22 -3.17 9.47
CA ARG A 13 21.51 -4.05 8.32
C ARG A 13 21.42 -5.51 8.71
N ALA A 14 22.05 -5.91 9.81
CA ALA A 14 22.02 -7.29 10.30
C ALA A 14 20.59 -7.76 10.61
N LYS A 15 19.80 -6.92 11.31
CA LYS A 15 18.38 -7.19 11.58
C LYS A 15 17.56 -7.33 10.30
N LEU A 16 17.81 -6.49 9.29
CA LEU A 16 17.13 -6.58 8.01
C LEU A 16 17.51 -7.86 7.25
N ALA A 17 18.79 -8.23 7.22
CA ALA A 17 19.25 -9.47 6.60
C ALA A 17 18.61 -10.71 7.26
N GLY A 18 18.52 -10.74 8.59
CA GLY A 18 17.85 -11.81 9.33
C GLY A 18 16.36 -11.92 8.97
N ARG A 19 15.65 -10.78 8.88
CA ARG A 19 14.25 -10.74 8.45
C ARG A 19 14.07 -11.26 7.03
N ILE A 20 14.92 -10.84 6.10
CA ILE A 20 14.88 -11.32 4.70
C ILE A 20 15.05 -12.84 4.65
N LYS A 21 16.03 -13.38 5.40
CA LYS A 21 16.25 -14.83 5.48
C LYS A 21 15.01 -15.56 6.00
N ALA A 22 14.45 -15.11 7.11
CA ALA A 22 13.25 -15.72 7.71
C ALA A 22 12.04 -15.65 6.77
N THR A 23 11.84 -14.54 6.07
CA THR A 23 10.77 -14.41 5.07
C THR A 23 10.97 -15.39 3.90
N HIS A 24 12.19 -15.55 3.39
CA HIS A 24 12.48 -16.53 2.34
C HIS A 24 12.21 -17.97 2.81
N GLU A 25 12.56 -18.29 4.05
CA GLU A 25 12.31 -19.61 4.62
C GLU A 25 10.81 -19.89 4.77
N SER A 26 10.05 -18.91 5.27
CA SER A 26 8.59 -19.01 5.32
C SER A 26 7.97 -19.13 3.93
N LEU A 27 8.48 -18.42 2.93
CA LEU A 27 8.02 -18.55 1.54
C LEU A 27 8.26 -19.96 0.99
N ARG A 28 9.45 -20.52 1.22
CA ARG A 28 9.76 -21.90 0.82
C ARG A 28 8.83 -22.90 1.47
N GLN A 29 8.54 -22.73 2.76
CA GLN A 29 7.60 -23.61 3.45
C GLN A 29 6.20 -23.54 2.84
N MET A 30 5.68 -22.33 2.56
CA MET A 30 4.37 -22.18 1.93
C MET A 30 4.31 -22.81 0.52
N VAL A 31 5.40 -22.77 -0.24
CA VAL A 31 5.49 -23.45 -1.55
C VAL A 31 5.43 -24.98 -1.36
N ASN A 32 6.21 -25.53 -0.43
CA ASN A 32 6.19 -26.97 -0.15
C ASN A 32 4.81 -27.44 0.35
N ASP A 33 4.17 -26.65 1.21
CA ASP A 33 2.83 -26.95 1.72
C ASP A 33 1.81 -26.96 0.57
N LEU A 34 1.92 -26.00 -0.37
CA LEU A 34 1.06 -25.95 -1.55
C LEU A 34 1.26 -27.18 -2.45
N GLU A 35 2.50 -27.57 -2.75
CA GLU A 35 2.79 -28.78 -3.53
C GLU A 35 2.26 -30.05 -2.86
N THR A 36 2.34 -30.11 -1.53
CA THR A 36 1.79 -31.21 -0.73
C THR A 36 0.26 -31.25 -0.83
N LEU A 37 -0.41 -30.10 -0.77
CA LEU A 37 -1.85 -30.00 -0.94
C LEU A 37 -2.28 -30.42 -2.34
N ASP A 38 -1.59 -29.94 -3.38
CA ASP A 38 -1.87 -30.30 -4.77
C ASP A 38 -1.73 -31.81 -5.01
N SER A 39 -0.67 -32.41 -4.45
CA SER A 39 -0.47 -33.86 -4.51
C SER A 39 -1.56 -34.63 -3.78
N THR A 40 -1.99 -34.13 -2.61
CA THR A 40 -3.08 -34.73 -1.83
C THR A 40 -4.40 -34.64 -2.59
N LEU A 41 -4.71 -33.50 -3.22
CA LEU A 41 -5.92 -33.30 -4.02
C LEU A 41 -5.99 -34.28 -5.20
N ARG A 42 -4.88 -34.53 -5.89
CA ARG A 42 -4.81 -35.54 -6.97
C ARG A 42 -5.15 -36.95 -6.48
N ILE A 43 -4.85 -37.28 -5.21
CA ILE A 43 -5.16 -38.59 -4.61
C ILE A 43 -6.61 -38.67 -4.17
N VAL A 44 -7.09 -37.65 -3.44
CA VAL A 44 -8.41 -37.71 -2.76
C VAL A 44 -9.57 -37.22 -3.64
N ALA A 45 -9.28 -36.45 -4.69
CA ALA A 45 -10.26 -35.90 -5.62
C ALA A 45 -9.69 -35.84 -7.06
N PRO A 46 -9.50 -36.99 -7.72
CA PRO A 46 -8.83 -37.08 -9.04
C PRO A 46 -9.52 -36.28 -10.15
N ASP A 47 -10.84 -36.07 -10.04
CA ASP A 47 -11.64 -35.31 -11.01
C ASP A 47 -11.47 -33.79 -10.87
N VAL A 48 -10.81 -33.31 -9.81
CA VAL A 48 -10.52 -31.88 -9.61
C VAL A 48 -9.31 -31.48 -10.45
N GLU A 49 -9.51 -30.54 -11.36
CA GLU A 49 -8.42 -29.90 -12.11
C GLU A 49 -7.68 -28.91 -11.19
N VAL A 50 -6.65 -29.39 -10.50
CA VAL A 50 -5.84 -28.61 -9.55
C VAL A 50 -5.27 -27.34 -10.20
N GLU A 51 -4.81 -27.42 -11.44
CA GLU A 51 -4.25 -26.29 -12.20
C GLU A 51 -5.28 -25.17 -12.47
N ALA A 52 -6.58 -25.49 -12.41
CA ALA A 52 -7.65 -24.50 -12.58
C ALA A 52 -8.00 -23.77 -11.27
N ILE A 53 -7.48 -24.21 -10.12
CA ILE A 53 -7.73 -23.59 -8.82
C ILE A 53 -7.02 -22.24 -8.75
N ARG A 54 -7.80 -21.17 -8.90
CA ARG A 54 -7.26 -19.80 -8.88
C ARG A 54 -6.81 -19.41 -7.47
N PRO A 55 -5.64 -18.77 -7.32
CA PRO A 55 -5.25 -18.16 -6.06
C PRO A 55 -6.33 -17.20 -5.57
N LYS A 56 -6.63 -17.23 -4.27
CA LYS A 56 -7.51 -16.22 -3.67
C LYS A 56 -6.87 -14.85 -3.87
N GLN A 57 -7.57 -13.97 -4.57
CA GLN A 57 -7.14 -12.59 -4.71
C GLN A 57 -6.97 -11.98 -3.32
N PHE A 58 -5.83 -11.34 -3.10
CA PHE A 58 -5.61 -10.52 -1.92
C PHE A 58 -6.74 -9.48 -1.85
N ARG A 59 -7.66 -9.66 -0.91
CA ARG A 59 -8.64 -8.65 -0.55
C ARG A 59 -8.06 -7.84 0.57
N ALA A 60 -7.86 -6.57 0.28
CA ALA A 60 -7.65 -5.54 1.27
C ALA A 60 -8.53 -5.77 2.53
N PRO A 61 -7.96 -5.90 3.75
CA PRO A 61 -8.76 -6.04 4.95
C PRO A 61 -9.80 -4.91 5.06
N ALA A 62 -11.00 -5.23 5.58
CA ALA A 62 -12.08 -4.27 5.76
C ALA A 62 -11.63 -3.04 6.60
N ASP A 63 -10.70 -3.28 7.53
CA ASP A 63 -10.18 -2.28 8.48
C ASP A 63 -9.01 -1.44 7.95
N TRP A 64 -8.64 -1.60 6.67
CA TRP A 64 -7.48 -0.88 6.07
C TRP A 64 -7.66 0.65 6.01
N SER A 65 -8.85 1.16 6.33
CA SER A 65 -9.02 2.53 6.79
C SER A 65 -10.09 2.55 7.87
N HIS A 66 -9.68 2.51 9.14
CA HIS A 66 -10.56 2.94 10.22
C HIS A 66 -11.11 4.36 9.92
N ARG A 67 -12.31 4.66 10.42
CA ARG A 67 -12.96 5.97 10.23
C ARG A 67 -11.96 7.09 10.58
N GLY A 68 -11.69 7.98 9.63
CA GLY A 68 -10.75 9.10 9.79
C GLY A 68 -9.25 8.79 9.64
N GLN A 69 -8.82 7.54 9.39
CA GLN A 69 -7.41 7.27 9.04
C GLN A 69 -7.05 7.74 7.63
N MET A 70 -7.95 7.53 6.66
CA MET A 70 -7.78 8.02 5.28
C MET A 70 -7.55 9.53 5.25
N SER A 71 -8.45 10.30 5.87
CA SER A 71 -8.36 11.76 5.90
C SER A 71 -7.09 12.25 6.60
N ARG A 72 -6.67 11.59 7.69
CA ARG A 72 -5.39 11.90 8.36
C ARG A 72 -4.19 11.70 7.45
N LEU A 73 -4.16 10.61 6.69
CA LEU A 73 -3.05 10.32 5.78
C LEU A 73 -3.03 11.30 4.60
N VAL A 74 -4.18 11.56 3.97
CA VAL A 74 -4.31 12.56 2.89
C VAL A 74 -3.79 13.92 3.35
N LEU A 75 -4.21 14.39 4.53
CA LEU A 75 -3.75 15.66 5.08
C LEU A 75 -2.26 15.63 5.46
N SER A 76 -1.73 14.49 5.90
CA SER A 76 -0.30 14.32 6.18
C SER A 76 0.53 14.48 4.91
N ILE A 77 0.12 13.82 3.82
CA ILE A 77 0.76 13.91 2.51
C ILE A 77 0.74 15.36 2.00
N LEU A 78 -0.43 16.02 2.03
CA LEU A 78 -0.56 17.41 1.59
C LEU A 78 0.28 18.39 2.44
N ARG A 79 0.42 18.17 3.75
CA ARG A 79 1.27 19.01 4.61
C ARG A 79 2.76 18.83 4.36
N GLN A 80 3.18 17.64 3.95
CA GLN A 80 4.58 17.33 3.67
C GLN A 80 4.98 17.71 2.24
N SER A 81 4.01 17.81 1.34
CA SER A 81 4.25 18.24 -0.03
C SER A 81 4.61 19.72 -0.08
N ARG A 82 5.64 20.05 -0.86
CA ARG A 82 6.02 21.44 -1.17
C ARG A 82 5.19 22.01 -2.32
N GLU A 83 4.59 21.14 -3.12
CA GLU A 83 3.83 21.47 -4.32
C GLU A 83 2.38 20.99 -4.19
N LYS A 84 1.48 21.57 -4.98
CA LYS A 84 0.09 21.11 -5.04
C LYS A 84 0.06 19.77 -5.75
N LEU A 85 -0.71 18.82 -5.24
CA LEU A 85 -0.73 17.45 -5.74
C LEU A 85 -2.08 17.10 -6.37
N THR A 86 -2.07 16.34 -7.45
CA THR A 86 -3.27 15.69 -7.97
C THR A 86 -3.75 14.59 -7.03
N THR A 87 -5.04 14.25 -7.11
CA THR A 87 -5.61 13.10 -6.38
C THR A 87 -4.84 11.80 -6.63
N ARG A 88 -4.34 11.61 -7.87
CA ARG A 88 -3.59 10.41 -8.25
C ARG A 88 -2.20 10.40 -7.61
N GLU A 89 -1.50 11.53 -7.55
CA GLU A 89 -0.20 11.64 -6.89
C GLU A 89 -0.32 11.40 -5.39
N ILE A 90 -1.35 11.96 -4.74
CA ILE A 90 -1.64 11.70 -3.33
C ILE A 90 -1.90 10.20 -3.09
N ALA A 91 -2.65 9.55 -3.98
CA ALA A 91 -2.89 8.10 -3.89
C ALA A 91 -1.62 7.27 -4.11
N ALA A 92 -0.76 7.67 -5.05
CA ALA A 92 0.52 7.00 -5.29
C ALA A 92 1.46 7.14 -4.08
N GLN A 93 1.58 8.35 -3.53
CA GLN A 93 2.38 8.61 -2.33
C GLN A 93 1.86 7.85 -1.12
N MET A 94 0.54 7.73 -0.97
CA MET A 94 -0.10 6.88 0.05
C MET A 94 0.26 5.40 -0.08
N LEU A 95 0.34 4.87 -1.31
CA LEU A 95 0.77 3.49 -1.54
C LEU A 95 2.25 3.29 -1.19
N LEU A 96 3.10 4.25 -1.55
CA LEU A 96 4.52 4.24 -1.21
C LEU A 96 4.75 4.30 0.31
N GLU A 97 4.06 5.20 1.03
CA GLU A 97 4.14 5.32 2.50
C GLU A 97 3.70 4.05 3.22
N ARG A 98 2.78 3.29 2.62
CA ARG A 98 2.29 2.00 3.14
C ARG A 98 3.11 0.79 2.66
N ALA A 99 4.24 1.01 1.99
CA ALA A 99 5.09 -0.03 1.42
C ALA A 99 4.32 -1.02 0.50
N MET A 100 3.33 -0.50 -0.24
CA MET A 100 2.53 -1.27 -1.19
C MET A 100 3.11 -1.18 -2.60
N ALA A 101 2.84 -2.21 -3.40
CA ALA A 101 3.11 -2.25 -4.84
C ALA A 101 2.34 -1.12 -5.56
N ALA A 102 2.99 0.04 -5.71
CA ALA A 102 2.42 1.21 -6.38
C ALA A 102 2.24 0.99 -7.91
N ASP A 103 2.87 -0.07 -8.44
CA ASP A 103 2.74 -0.60 -9.79
C ASP A 103 1.45 -1.43 -9.99
N ASP A 104 0.73 -1.80 -8.92
CA ASP A 104 -0.61 -2.36 -9.04
C ASP A 104 -1.61 -1.27 -9.46
N VAL A 105 -1.88 -1.21 -10.78
CA VAL A 105 -2.80 -0.27 -11.41
C VAL A 105 -4.22 -0.35 -10.83
N LYS A 106 -4.67 -1.54 -10.42
CA LYS A 106 -6.02 -1.72 -9.85
C LYS A 106 -6.07 -1.12 -8.45
N LEU A 107 -5.03 -1.38 -7.65
CA LEU A 107 -4.89 -0.82 -6.31
C LEU A 107 -4.77 0.72 -6.35
N LEU A 108 -3.96 1.26 -7.25
CA LEU A 108 -3.85 2.71 -7.46
C LEU A 108 -5.21 3.33 -7.82
N ARG A 109 -5.96 2.73 -8.76
CA ARG A 109 -7.29 3.22 -9.13
C ARG A 109 -8.27 3.21 -7.95
N LEU A 110 -8.24 2.16 -7.13
CA LEU A 110 -9.07 2.07 -5.93
C LEU A 110 -8.70 3.17 -4.91
N MET A 111 -7.41 3.40 -4.68
CA MET A 111 -6.95 4.43 -3.75
C MET A 111 -7.27 5.83 -4.24
N THR A 112 -7.11 6.13 -5.53
CA THR A 112 -7.50 7.43 -6.11
C THR A 112 -8.97 7.76 -5.82
N LYS A 113 -9.89 6.78 -5.92
CA LYS A 113 -11.31 7.00 -5.58
C LYS A 113 -11.51 7.31 -4.10
N ARG A 114 -10.79 6.62 -3.20
CA ARG A 114 -10.88 6.85 -1.75
C ARG A 114 -10.31 8.20 -1.35
N VAL A 115 -9.17 8.58 -1.92
CA VAL A 115 -8.56 9.89 -1.75
C VAL A 115 -9.50 10.99 -2.25
N ALA A 116 -10.14 10.83 -3.41
CA ALA A 116 -11.12 11.79 -3.92
C ALA A 116 -12.29 12.03 -2.95
N ALA A 117 -12.83 10.96 -2.35
CA ALA A 117 -13.89 11.08 -1.37
C ALA A 117 -13.44 11.84 -0.11
N ALA A 118 -12.24 11.54 0.40
CA ALA A 118 -11.68 12.23 1.56
C ALA A 118 -11.38 13.71 1.28
N LEU A 119 -10.83 14.04 0.10
CA LEU A 119 -10.56 15.41 -0.31
C LEU A 119 -11.84 16.24 -0.45
N ARG A 120 -12.91 15.64 -0.99
CA ARG A 120 -14.23 16.29 -1.08
C ARG A 120 -14.76 16.66 0.31
N GLU A 121 -14.74 15.71 1.23
CA GLU A 121 -15.17 15.94 2.62
C GLU A 121 -14.32 17.02 3.31
N GLN A 122 -12.99 17.00 3.11
CA GLN A 122 -12.11 18.01 3.70
C GLN A 122 -12.29 19.39 3.08
N ARG A 123 -12.65 19.47 1.79
CA ARG A 123 -12.94 20.75 1.13
C ARG A 123 -14.22 21.37 1.67
N GLU A 124 -15.26 20.56 1.88
CA GLU A 124 -16.51 21.00 2.52
C GLU A 124 -16.28 21.53 3.94
N ARG A 125 -15.28 21.00 4.65
CA ARG A 125 -14.83 21.47 5.97
C ARG A 125 -13.87 22.68 5.91
N GLY A 126 -13.47 23.12 4.72
CA GLY A 126 -12.52 24.22 4.53
C GLY A 126 -11.05 23.88 4.82
N THR A 127 -10.71 22.61 5.10
CA THR A 127 -9.34 22.19 5.45
C THR A 127 -8.40 22.13 4.24
N VAL A 128 -8.94 21.87 3.05
CA VAL A 128 -8.17 21.79 1.80
C VAL A 128 -8.81 22.62 0.71
N ARG A 129 -7.99 23.10 -0.23
CA ARG A 129 -8.42 23.83 -1.43
C ARG A 129 -8.02 23.07 -2.67
N ALA A 130 -8.78 23.30 -3.73
CA ALA A 130 -8.52 22.76 -5.05
C ALA A 130 -8.40 23.91 -6.04
N GLU A 131 -7.44 23.80 -6.95
CA GLU A 131 -7.30 24.67 -8.11
C GLU A 131 -7.27 23.82 -9.38
N ASP A 132 -7.58 24.44 -10.51
CA ASP A 132 -7.47 23.77 -11.81
C ASP A 132 -5.99 23.49 -12.12
N GLY A 133 -5.72 22.23 -12.45
CA GLY A 133 -4.40 21.75 -12.81
C GLY A 133 -4.28 21.45 -14.30
N PRO A 134 -3.17 20.82 -14.72
CA PRO A 134 -2.98 20.37 -16.08
C PRO A 134 -4.11 19.41 -16.52
N GLY A 135 -4.78 19.74 -17.62
CA GLY A 135 -5.87 18.93 -18.17
C GLY A 135 -7.17 19.04 -17.36
N GLN A 136 -7.78 17.89 -17.01
CA GLN A 136 -9.03 17.83 -16.22
C GLN A 136 -8.78 17.50 -14.74
N TYR A 137 -7.53 17.63 -14.27
CA TYR A 137 -7.16 17.27 -12.91
C TYR A 137 -7.22 18.48 -11.98
N GLN A 138 -7.71 18.28 -10.76
CA GLN A 138 -7.61 19.26 -9.69
C GLN A 138 -6.31 19.07 -8.92
N LEU A 139 -5.65 20.18 -8.62
CA LEU A 139 -4.49 20.25 -7.74
C LEU A 139 -4.93 20.63 -6.34
N TRP A 140 -4.46 19.89 -5.35
CA TRP A 140 -4.91 20.00 -3.97
C TRP A 140 -3.79 20.50 -3.06
N GLU A 141 -4.17 21.35 -2.11
CA GLU A 141 -3.31 21.82 -1.03
C GLU A 141 -4.11 22.01 0.26
N VAL A 142 -3.41 22.11 1.40
CA VAL A 142 -4.04 22.49 2.67
C VAL A 142 -4.40 23.97 2.62
N ALA A 143 -5.61 24.33 3.04
CA ALA A 143 -5.99 25.71 3.24
C ALA A 143 -5.10 26.30 4.34
N ARG A 144 -4.15 27.16 3.98
CA ARG A 144 -3.43 27.96 4.97
C ARG A 144 -4.41 29.00 5.51
N GLY A 145 -4.66 28.95 6.81
CA GLY A 145 -5.36 30.01 7.55
C GLY A 145 -4.52 31.26 7.63
#